data_AF-A0A838TQ05-F1
#
_entry.id   AF-A0A838TQ05-F1
#
_cell.length_a   1.000
_cell.length_b   1.000
_cell.length_c   1.000
_cell.angle_alpha   90.00
_cell.angle_beta   90.00
_cell.angle_gamma   90.00
#
_symmetry.space_group_name_H-M   'P 1'
#
loop_
_entity.id
_entity.type
_entity.pdbx_description
1 polymer ?
#
loop_
_entity_poly.entity_id
_entity_poly.type
_entity_poly.pdbx_seq_one_letter_code
_entity_poly.pdbx_strand_id
1 'polypeptide(L)'
;MKSKLLLFLFSFSAIVIFIITFNSCKKVALDEVFTPEFDKTFNTAAAKEWYYGTFKKSAEWASYYSIKSGTTANNGAIASTEKAAKPNELKLPDWKHGVYRKVGNMEVMEFPLHKAHRSISIPNKSLTEGEKKKIAAASLTRIVFIKRGENIYVREIDYI
;
A
#
# COMPACT_ATOMS: atom_id res chain seq x y z
N MET A 1 62.32 9.86 25.16
CA MET A 1 61.00 10.26 25.73
C MET A 1 59.95 10.64 24.69
N LYS A 2 60.28 11.35 23.59
CA LYS A 2 59.30 11.84 22.60
C LYS A 2 58.46 10.76 21.89
N SER A 3 59.02 9.58 21.63
CA SER A 3 58.31 8.47 20.95
C SER A 3 57.19 7.86 21.81
N LYS A 4 57.34 7.81 23.14
CA LYS A 4 56.30 7.28 24.04
C LYS A 4 55.07 8.19 24.07
N LEU A 5 55.27 9.52 24.03
CA LEU A 5 54.18 10.50 24.04
C LEU A 5 53.32 10.43 22.77
N LEU A 6 53.95 10.21 21.60
CA LEU A 6 53.25 10.04 20.33
C LEU A 6 52.33 8.80 20.33
N LEU A 7 52.80 7.67 20.88
CA LEU A 7 52.00 6.45 21.00
C LEU A 7 50.77 6.63 21.91
N PHE A 8 50.89 7.42 22.99
CA PHE A 8 49.76 7.72 23.86
C PHE A 8 48.69 8.58 23.17
N LEU A 9 49.08 9.55 22.34
CA LEU A 9 48.14 10.40 21.61
C LEU A 9 47.34 9.63 20.54
N PHE A 10 48.00 8.71 19.82
CA PHE A 10 47.31 7.85 18.85
C PHE A 10 46.37 6.86 19.53
N SER A 11 46.75 6.29 20.68
CA SER A 11 45.89 5.38 21.44
C SER A 11 44.63 6.08 21.97
N PHE A 12 44.77 7.31 22.49
CA PHE A 12 43.63 8.08 23.00
C PHE A 12 42.66 8.47 21.88
N SER A 13 43.17 8.86 20.71
CA SER A 13 42.35 9.16 19.53
C SER A 13 41.52 7.96 19.07
N ALA A 14 42.13 6.75 19.02
CA ALA A 14 41.43 5.54 18.62
C ALA A 14 40.29 5.17 19.58
N ILE A 15 40.49 5.37 20.88
CA ILE A 15 39.48 5.09 21.92
C ILE A 15 38.28 6.05 21.79
N VAL A 16 38.53 7.34 21.55
CA VAL A 16 37.44 8.33 21.38
C VAL A 16 36.60 8.02 20.13
N ILE A 17 37.25 7.65 19.01
CA ILE A 17 36.52 7.27 17.78
C ILE A 17 35.68 6.01 18.01
N PHE A 18 36.19 5.03 18.76
CA PHE A 18 35.47 3.81 19.10
C PHE A 18 34.24 4.08 19.99
N ILE A 19 34.33 5.00 20.96
CA ILE A 19 33.19 5.35 21.82
C ILE A 19 32.08 6.04 21.02
N ILE A 20 32.42 6.88 20.04
CA ILE A 20 31.44 7.58 19.20
C ILE A 20 30.71 6.59 18.29
N THR A 21 31.42 5.66 17.64
CA THR A 21 30.81 4.68 16.74
C THR A 21 29.93 3.67 17.47
N PHE A 22 30.28 3.28 18.70
CA PHE A 22 29.43 2.39 19.52
C PHE A 22 28.12 3.06 19.99
N ASN A 23 28.13 4.38 20.26
CA ASN A 23 26.91 5.08 20.68
C ASN A 23 25.94 5.36 19.52
N SER A 24 26.41 5.45 18.28
CA SER A 24 25.52 5.61 17.10
C SER A 24 24.78 4.34 16.70
N CYS A 25 25.14 3.18 17.28
CA CYS A 25 24.47 1.90 17.05
C CYS A 25 23.58 1.44 18.21
N LYS A 26 22.98 2.37 18.96
CA LYS A 26 21.80 2.01 19.76
C LYS A 26 20.66 1.72 18.80
N LYS A 27 20.49 0.44 18.47
CA LYS A 27 19.26 -0.11 17.91
C LYS A 27 18.11 0.49 18.70
N VAL A 28 17.29 1.28 18.02
CA VAL A 28 15.96 1.65 18.49
C VAL A 28 15.26 0.32 18.77
N ALA A 29 15.15 -0.04 20.04
CA ALA A 29 14.30 -1.12 20.51
C ALA A 29 12.87 -0.66 20.24
N LEU A 30 12.40 -1.00 19.04
CA LEU A 30 11.09 -0.69 18.52
C LEU A 30 10.14 -1.76 19.04
N ASP A 31 9.90 -1.78 20.35
CA ASP A 31 8.93 -2.67 21.00
C ASP A 31 8.27 -2.01 22.22
N GLU A 32 8.13 -0.68 22.19
CA GLU A 32 6.98 -0.10 22.88
C GLU A 32 5.77 -0.38 22.01
N VAL A 33 4.97 -1.36 22.43
CA VAL A 33 3.56 -1.49 22.08
C VAL A 33 2.86 -0.26 22.62
N PHE A 34 3.06 0.86 21.94
CA PHE A 34 2.24 2.05 22.07
C PHE A 34 0.86 1.56 21.61
N THR A 35 -0.05 1.32 22.56
CA THR A 35 -1.49 1.33 22.30
C THR A 35 -1.97 2.75 22.61
N PRO A 36 -1.73 3.72 21.73
CA PRO A 36 -2.47 4.96 21.80
C PRO A 36 -3.94 4.57 21.64
N GLU A 37 -4.79 5.09 22.51
CA GLU A 37 -6.17 5.37 22.16
C GLU A 37 -6.16 6.38 20.99
N PHE A 38 -5.76 5.92 19.80
CA PHE A 38 -5.87 6.74 18.61
C PHE A 38 -7.31 6.62 18.15
N ASP A 39 -7.97 7.76 18.25
CA ASP A 39 -9.23 8.10 17.63
C ASP A 39 -9.30 7.42 16.25
N LYS A 40 -10.18 6.42 16.11
CA LYS A 40 -10.38 5.60 14.90
C LYS A 40 -11.03 6.43 13.78
N THR A 41 -10.49 7.61 13.50
CA THR A 41 -11.05 8.57 12.56
C THR A 41 -10.97 8.06 11.14
N PHE A 42 -9.92 7.32 10.77
CA PHE A 42 -9.82 6.72 9.44
C PHE A 42 -10.20 5.24 9.44
N ASN A 43 -11.50 4.99 9.34
CA ASN A 43 -12.11 3.66 9.32
C ASN A 43 -12.84 3.38 7.99
N THR A 44 -13.48 2.22 7.86
CA THR A 44 -14.23 1.83 6.66
C THR A 44 -15.32 2.83 6.27
N ALA A 45 -16.02 3.42 7.25
CA ALA A 45 -17.07 4.40 6.97
C ALA A 45 -16.46 5.70 6.40
N ALA A 46 -15.39 6.20 7.02
CA ALA A 46 -14.68 7.39 6.54
C ALA A 46 -14.08 7.19 5.14
N ALA A 47 -13.46 6.04 4.87
CA ALA A 47 -12.92 5.71 3.56
C ALA A 47 -14.03 5.61 2.49
N LYS A 48 -15.17 5.01 2.85
CA LYS A 48 -16.34 4.90 1.97
C LYS A 48 -16.95 6.27 1.66
N GLU A 49 -17.15 7.10 2.67
CA GLU A 49 -17.67 8.46 2.52
C GLU A 49 -16.77 9.30 1.61
N TRP A 50 -15.46 9.30 1.88
CA TRP A 50 -14.50 10.03 1.05
C TRP A 50 -14.46 9.50 -0.40
N TYR A 51 -14.54 8.18 -0.59
CA TYR A 51 -14.56 7.58 -1.92
C TYR A 51 -15.76 8.04 -2.76
N TYR A 52 -16.98 7.94 -2.22
CA TYR A 52 -18.19 8.34 -2.95
C TYR A 52 -18.41 9.86 -2.98
N GLY A 53 -17.97 10.56 -1.93
CA GLY A 53 -18.16 12.00 -1.76
C GLY A 53 -17.17 12.86 -2.54
N THR A 54 -15.90 12.45 -2.57
CA THR A 54 -14.78 13.22 -3.12
C THR A 54 -14.19 12.52 -4.35
N PHE A 55 -13.69 11.30 -4.20
CA PHE A 55 -12.92 10.65 -5.27
C PHE A 55 -13.75 10.36 -6.53
N LYS A 56 -14.95 9.80 -6.41
CA LYS A 56 -15.79 9.50 -7.59
C LYS A 56 -16.26 10.75 -8.36
N LYS A 57 -16.10 11.95 -7.79
CA LYS A 57 -16.42 13.23 -8.45
C LYS A 57 -15.17 13.92 -9.02
N SER A 58 -13.98 13.37 -8.75
CA SER A 58 -12.72 13.92 -9.23
C SER A 58 -12.53 13.71 -10.73
N ALA A 59 -11.71 14.55 -11.36
CA ALA A 59 -11.35 14.40 -12.77
C ALA A 59 -10.54 13.12 -12.99
N GLU A 60 -9.71 12.74 -12.02
CA GLU A 60 -8.91 11.52 -12.02
C GLU A 60 -9.80 10.27 -12.13
N TRP A 61 -10.91 10.24 -11.38
CA TRP A 61 -11.88 9.15 -11.50
C TRP A 61 -12.56 9.13 -12.87
N ALA A 62 -12.93 10.30 -13.41
CA ALA A 62 -13.54 10.40 -14.74
C ALA A 62 -12.59 9.91 -15.84
N SER A 63 -11.31 10.26 -15.78
CA SER A 63 -10.27 9.78 -16.69
C SER A 63 -10.00 8.28 -16.52
N TYR A 64 -9.94 7.78 -15.29
CA TYR A 64 -9.80 6.34 -15.03
C TYR A 64 -10.99 5.56 -15.61
N TYR A 65 -12.21 6.06 -15.38
CA TYR A 65 -13.44 5.46 -15.85
C TYR A 65 -13.46 5.39 -17.38
N SER A 66 -13.18 6.49 -18.08
CA SER A 66 -13.25 6.55 -19.55
C SER A 66 -12.26 5.63 -20.24
N ILE A 67 -11.03 5.52 -19.70
CA ILE A 67 -10.01 4.59 -20.18
C ILE A 67 -10.47 3.14 -20.00
N LYS A 68 -11.05 2.81 -18.84
CA LYS A 68 -11.48 1.43 -18.53
C LYS A 68 -12.79 1.03 -19.20
N SER A 69 -13.70 1.97 -19.46
CA SER A 69 -14.96 1.72 -20.15
C SER A 69 -14.80 1.63 -21.68
N GLY A 70 -13.59 1.83 -22.20
CA GLY A 70 -13.31 1.83 -23.64
C GLY A 70 -14.04 2.94 -24.40
N THR A 71 -14.51 3.98 -23.68
CA THR A 71 -15.27 5.09 -24.27
C THR A 71 -14.30 6.17 -24.73
N THR A 72 -13.51 5.86 -25.76
CA THR A 72 -12.70 6.86 -26.43
C THR A 72 -13.62 7.70 -27.31
N ALA A 73 -13.78 8.98 -26.99
CA ALA A 73 -14.48 9.93 -27.86
C ALA A 73 -13.64 10.18 -29.11
N ASN A 74 -13.78 9.31 -30.12
CA ASN A 74 -13.09 9.48 -31.39
C ASN A 74 -13.95 10.33 -32.34
N ASN A 75 -13.55 11.60 -32.48
CA ASN A 75 -13.72 12.32 -33.74
C ASN A 75 -12.77 11.68 -34.76
N GLY A 76 -13.26 10.69 -35.51
CA GLY A 76 -12.51 10.09 -36.63
C GLY A 76 -12.33 8.58 -36.50
N ALA A 77 -13.37 7.85 -36.90
CA ALA A 77 -13.38 6.46 -37.38
C ALA A 77 -12.32 5.50 -36.80
N ILE A 78 -12.73 4.71 -35.80
CA ILE A 78 -12.15 3.38 -35.57
C ILE A 78 -13.32 2.40 -35.47
N ALA A 79 -13.37 1.48 -36.45
CA ALA A 79 -14.29 0.35 -36.44
C ALA A 79 -13.89 -0.60 -35.31
N SER A 80 -14.63 -0.57 -34.20
CA SER A 80 -14.49 -1.51 -33.10
C SER A 80 -15.67 -2.48 -33.07
N THR A 81 -15.51 -3.64 -33.70
CA THR A 81 -16.32 -4.85 -33.45
C THR A 81 -15.76 -5.66 -32.27
N GLU A 82 -15.23 -4.97 -31.24
CA GLU A 82 -14.90 -5.61 -29.98
C GLU A 82 -15.97 -5.21 -28.96
N LYS A 83 -16.81 -6.20 -28.65
CA LYS A 83 -17.95 -6.17 -27.74
C LYS A 83 -17.67 -5.28 -26.52
N ALA A 84 -18.24 -4.07 -26.54
CA ALA A 84 -18.13 -3.09 -25.47
C ALA A 84 -18.34 -3.80 -24.12
N ALA A 85 -17.32 -3.74 -23.26
CA ALA A 85 -17.43 -4.26 -21.91
C ALA A 85 -18.66 -3.64 -21.25
N LYS A 86 -19.56 -4.48 -20.71
CA LYS A 86 -20.80 -4.00 -20.09
C LYS A 86 -20.44 -2.89 -19.08
N PRO A 87 -21.11 -1.73 -19.11
CA PRO A 87 -20.79 -0.56 -18.26
C PRO A 87 -20.93 -0.79 -16.74
N ASN A 88 -21.23 -2.02 -16.30
CA ASN A 88 -21.38 -2.44 -14.90
C ASN A 88 -20.19 -3.23 -14.32
N GLU A 89 -19.09 -3.44 -15.05
CA GLU A 89 -17.92 -4.17 -14.51
C GLU A 89 -16.82 -3.27 -13.92
N LEU A 90 -17.16 -2.05 -13.49
CA LEU A 90 -16.21 -1.31 -12.65
C LEU A 90 -16.05 -2.04 -11.33
N LYS A 91 -14.83 -2.51 -11.10
CA LYS A 91 -14.47 -3.24 -9.88
C LYS A 91 -14.71 -2.33 -8.68
N LEU A 92 -15.78 -2.59 -7.93
CA LEU A 92 -16.08 -1.85 -6.71
C LEU A 92 -15.25 -2.41 -5.53
N PRO A 93 -14.86 -1.56 -4.57
CA PRO A 93 -14.22 -2.04 -3.35
C PRO A 93 -15.17 -2.93 -2.55
N ASP A 94 -14.66 -4.06 -2.09
CA ASP A 94 -15.33 -4.92 -1.12
C ASP A 94 -15.18 -4.33 0.27
N TRP A 95 -16.11 -3.45 0.63
CA TRP A 95 -16.12 -2.74 1.90
C TRP A 95 -16.18 -3.65 3.13
N LYS A 96 -16.56 -4.93 2.98
CA LYS A 96 -16.64 -5.89 4.10
C LYS A 96 -15.29 -6.47 4.46
N HIS A 97 -14.38 -6.56 3.50
CA HIS A 97 -13.07 -7.20 3.68
C HIS A 97 -11.92 -6.17 3.72
N GLY A 98 -12.17 -5.04 4.40
CA GLY A 98 -11.19 -3.99 4.60
C GLY A 98 -10.09 -4.37 5.57
N VAL A 99 -8.85 -3.96 5.28
CA VAL A 99 -7.70 -4.13 6.17
C VAL A 99 -7.12 -2.76 6.51
N TYR A 100 -7.11 -2.43 7.81
CA TYR A 100 -6.46 -1.22 8.33
C TYR A 100 -5.01 -1.51 8.71
N ARG A 101 -4.10 -0.59 8.38
CA ARG A 101 -2.70 -0.60 8.82
C ARG A 101 -2.24 0.83 9.11
N LYS A 102 -1.45 1.01 10.17
CA LYS A 102 -0.76 2.28 10.44
C LYS A 102 0.73 2.09 10.24
N VAL A 103 1.35 2.92 9.40
CA VAL A 103 2.78 2.84 9.08
C VAL A 103 3.40 4.21 9.32
N GLY A 104 4.06 4.37 10.47
CA GLY A 104 4.56 5.67 10.92
C GLY A 104 3.43 6.68 11.10
N ASN A 105 3.47 7.77 10.32
CA ASN A 105 2.46 8.84 10.31
C ASN A 105 1.37 8.65 9.22
N MET A 106 1.28 7.46 8.63
CA MET A 106 0.30 7.15 7.59
C MET A 106 -0.75 6.16 8.10
N GLU A 107 -2.00 6.40 7.76
CA GLU A 107 -3.09 5.45 7.95
C GLU A 107 -3.46 4.85 6.59
N VAL A 108 -3.50 3.54 6.50
CA VAL A 108 -3.71 2.79 5.26
C VAL A 108 -4.94 1.91 5.41
N MET A 109 -5.88 2.04 4.49
CA MET A 109 -7.05 1.17 4.36
C MET A 109 -7.01 0.47 3.02
N GLU A 110 -6.93 -0.85 3.02
CA GLU A 110 -6.94 -1.67 1.82
C GLU A 110 -8.29 -2.39 1.68
N PHE A 111 -8.84 -2.44 0.48
CA PHE A 111 -10.02 -3.25 0.18
C PHE A 111 -9.78 -4.08 -1.07
N PRO A 112 -10.10 -5.38 -1.06
CA PRO A 112 -10.16 -6.17 -2.29
C PRO A 112 -11.14 -5.52 -3.27
N LEU A 113 -10.81 -5.54 -4.54
CA LEU A 113 -11.76 -5.15 -5.58
C LEU A 113 -12.58 -6.38 -5.99
N HIS A 114 -13.90 -6.22 -6.11
CA HIS A 114 -14.76 -7.26 -6.67
C HIS A 114 -14.32 -7.53 -8.13
N LYS A 115 -13.61 -8.63 -8.36
CA LYS A 115 -13.30 -9.10 -9.72
C LYS A 115 -14.42 -9.99 -10.24
N ALA A 116 -14.71 -9.86 -11.53
CA ALA A 116 -15.31 -10.92 -12.32
C ALA A 116 -14.50 -12.22 -12.11
N HIS A 117 -15.18 -13.36 -11.97
CA HIS A 117 -14.61 -14.68 -11.72
C HIS A 117 -13.27 -14.91 -12.47
N ARG A 118 -12.13 -14.73 -11.78
CA ARG A 118 -10.82 -15.12 -12.29
C ARG A 118 -10.42 -16.44 -11.65
N SER A 119 -10.19 -17.46 -12.47
CA SER A 119 -9.56 -18.69 -12.04
C SER A 119 -8.05 -18.47 -11.98
N ILE A 120 -7.44 -18.74 -10.82
CA ILE A 120 -5.99 -18.73 -10.66
C ILE A 120 -5.54 -20.19 -10.71
N SER A 121 -4.72 -20.53 -11.71
CA SER A 121 -4.10 -21.85 -11.77
C SER A 121 -2.91 -21.88 -10.82
N ILE A 122 -2.99 -22.71 -9.77
CA ILE A 122 -1.90 -22.93 -8.83
C ILE A 122 -1.21 -24.25 -9.24
N PRO A 123 0.02 -24.21 -9.78
CA PRO A 123 0.64 -25.39 -10.40
C PRO A 123 1.05 -26.46 -9.38
N ASN A 124 1.20 -26.12 -8.10
CA ASN A 124 1.70 -27.04 -7.08
C ASN A 124 0.56 -27.79 -6.36
N LYS A 125 0.47 -29.10 -6.57
CA LYS A 125 -0.52 -30.00 -5.95
C LYS A 125 -0.26 -30.29 -4.48
N SER A 126 0.93 -29.97 -3.96
CA SER A 126 1.29 -30.26 -2.56
C SER A 126 0.78 -29.22 -1.55
N LEU A 127 0.14 -28.14 -2.01
CA LEU A 127 -0.34 -27.08 -1.13
C LEU A 127 -1.64 -27.48 -0.44
N THR A 128 -1.72 -27.17 0.85
CA THR A 128 -2.94 -27.28 1.64
C THR A 128 -4.00 -26.29 1.16
N GLU A 129 -5.28 -26.56 1.44
CA GLU A 129 -6.37 -25.63 1.12
C GLU A 129 -6.20 -24.26 1.80
N GLY A 130 -5.59 -24.22 2.99
CA GLY A 130 -5.26 -22.97 3.68
C GLY A 130 -4.24 -22.13 2.91
N GLU A 131 -3.21 -22.75 2.36
CA GLU A 131 -2.19 -22.07 1.54
C GLU A 131 -2.76 -21.59 0.21
N LYS A 132 -3.59 -22.42 -0.45
CA LYS A 132 -4.28 -22.01 -1.68
C LYS A 132 -5.15 -20.77 -1.46
N LYS A 133 -5.88 -20.71 -0.34
CA LYS A 133 -6.68 -19.52 0.03
C LYS A 133 -5.79 -18.30 0.28
N LYS A 134 -4.65 -18.46 0.95
CA LYS A 134 -3.69 -17.36 1.16
C LYS A 134 -3.13 -16.83 -0.16
N ILE A 135 -2.75 -17.71 -1.07
CA ILE A 135 -2.26 -17.35 -2.41
C ILE A 135 -3.37 -16.62 -3.18
N ALA A 136 -4.57 -17.20 -3.26
CA ALA A 136 -5.70 -16.57 -3.94
C ALA A 136 -6.02 -15.17 -3.38
N ALA A 137 -6.00 -15.01 -2.05
CA ALA A 137 -6.23 -13.73 -1.38
C ALA A 137 -5.09 -12.71 -1.58
N ALA A 138 -3.86 -13.18 -1.76
CA ALA A 138 -2.70 -12.36 -2.08
C ALA A 138 -2.75 -11.87 -3.54
N SER A 139 -3.25 -12.68 -4.48
CA SER A 139 -3.41 -12.33 -5.90
C SER A 139 -4.62 -11.43 -6.21
N LEU A 140 -5.41 -11.05 -5.20
CA LEU A 140 -6.53 -10.13 -5.40
C LEU A 140 -6.00 -8.71 -5.64
N THR A 141 -6.51 -8.05 -6.68
CA THR A 141 -6.30 -6.60 -6.83
C THR A 141 -6.98 -5.89 -5.67
N ARG A 142 -6.31 -4.87 -5.12
CA ARG A 142 -6.84 -4.06 -4.02
C ARG A 142 -6.86 -2.59 -4.41
N ILE A 143 -7.84 -1.87 -3.87
CA ILE A 143 -7.75 -0.42 -3.76
C ILE A 143 -7.17 -0.08 -2.39
N VAL A 144 -6.27 0.89 -2.36
CA VAL A 144 -5.58 1.32 -1.15
C VAL A 144 -5.80 2.81 -0.96
N PHE A 145 -6.36 3.16 0.18
CA PHE A 145 -6.53 4.52 0.66
C PHE A 145 -5.40 4.83 1.64
N ILE A 146 -4.61 5.86 1.37
CA ILE A 146 -3.47 6.26 2.18
C ILE A 146 -3.75 7.66 2.71
N LYS A 147 -4.02 7.81 3.99
CA LYS A 147 -4.18 9.10 4.65
C LYS A 147 -2.86 9.55 5.26
N ARG A 148 -2.45 10.78 4.94
CA ARG A 148 -1.26 11.46 5.49
C ARG A 148 -1.64 12.88 5.86
N GLY A 149 -1.88 13.11 7.16
CA GLY A 149 -2.51 14.34 7.64
C GLY A 149 -3.94 14.48 7.10
N GLU A 150 -4.25 15.62 6.50
CA GLU A 150 -5.56 15.92 5.90
C GLU A 150 -5.73 15.37 4.47
N ASN A 151 -4.66 14.84 3.87
CA ASN A 151 -4.68 14.36 2.50
C ASN A 151 -4.94 12.86 2.44
N ILE A 152 -5.82 12.43 1.53
CA ILE A 152 -6.11 11.03 1.23
C ILE A 152 -5.72 10.75 -0.22
N TYR A 153 -4.86 9.75 -0.41
CA TYR A 153 -4.43 9.26 -1.72
C TYR A 153 -5.06 7.90 -2.01
N VAL A 154 -5.31 7.61 -3.29
CA VAL A 154 -5.86 6.34 -3.75
C VAL A 154 -4.90 5.67 -4.72
N ARG A 155 -4.71 4.36 -4.57
CA ARG A 155 -3.96 3.52 -5.52
C ARG A 155 -4.66 2.18 -5.74
N GLU A 156 -4.65 1.69 -6.97
CA GLU A 156 -4.95 0.28 -7.28
C GLU A 156 -3.63 -0.50 -7.23
N ILE A 157 -3.57 -1.58 -6.47
CA ILE A 157 -2.44 -2.51 -6.42
C ILE A 157 -2.90 -3.83 -7.04
N ASP A 158 -2.29 -4.21 -8.16
CA ASP A 158 -2.47 -5.53 -8.75
C ASP A 158 -1.30 -6.42 -8.31
N TYR A 159 -1.62 -7.49 -7.58
CA TYR A 159 -0.66 -8.51 -7.22
C TYR A 159 -0.66 -9.56 -8.33
N ILE A 160 0.52 -9.80 -8.93
CA ILE A 160 0.75 -10.81 -9.96
C ILE A 160 0.81 -12.19 -9.30
#